data_AF-A0A3B8Z382-F1
#
_entry.id   AF-A0A3B8Z382-F1
#
_cell.length_a   1.000
_cell.length_b   1.000
_cell.length_c   1.000
_cell.angle_alpha   90.00
_cell.angle_beta   90.00
_cell.angle_gamma   90.00
#
_symmetry.space_group_name_H-M   'P 1'
#
loop_
_entity.id
_entity.type
_entity.pdbx_description
1 polymer ?
#
loop_
_entity_poly.entity_id
_entity_poly.type
_entity_poly.pdbx_seq_one_letter_code
_entity_poly.pdbx_strand_id
1 'polypeptide(L)'
;MDAAHLYEHFGGTLTVRAWRKLRRIVEEMRQIWREPDHGIWEPRDGKRQNTHSKLMSWLALDRGAGIARAFGDMPLHNAWLEEARLVHADICANALDSTGKHFVAVYGEDRADATLLLLAGHGFLPEDHPLIRSTVDFVRRELATGPYLHRYRADDGVGGEEGAFVLCGFWLAETLALQGQLDDALEVFTAHIDASNHLGLLAEEINPSSGELLGNFPQAFSHLGLINAAMRLDQALRFRDEGLHSVPHLIGGTPRRIG
;
A
#
# COMPACT_ATOMS: atom_id res chain seq x y z
N MET A 1 6.25 -3.47 10.37
CA MET A 1 5.25 -3.63 11.45
C MET A 1 4.15 -4.58 11.05
N ASP A 2 3.55 -4.37 9.88
CA ASP A 2 2.43 -5.16 9.39
C ASP A 2 2.71 -6.68 9.35
N ALA A 3 3.84 -7.10 8.76
CA ALA A 3 4.27 -8.50 8.77
C ALA A 3 4.40 -9.10 10.19
N ALA A 4 4.89 -8.35 11.17
CA ALA A 4 5.00 -8.82 12.56
C ALA A 4 3.62 -8.96 13.22
N HIS A 5 2.70 -8.05 12.91
CA HIS A 5 1.32 -8.11 13.37
C HIS A 5 0.57 -9.29 12.76
N LEU A 6 0.74 -9.54 11.45
CA LEU A 6 0.16 -10.69 10.78
C LEU A 6 0.73 -12.00 11.30
N TYR A 7 2.03 -12.05 11.57
CA TYR A 7 2.65 -13.22 12.18
C TYR A 7 2.02 -13.56 13.53
N GLU A 8 1.83 -12.58 14.43
CA GLU A 8 1.08 -12.78 15.69
C GLU A 8 -0.37 -13.22 15.45
N HIS A 9 -1.05 -12.55 14.51
CA HIS A 9 -2.46 -12.79 14.23
C HIS A 9 -2.73 -14.21 13.73
N PHE A 10 -1.85 -14.75 12.88
CA PHE A 10 -1.95 -16.10 12.32
C PHE A 10 -1.28 -17.18 13.19
N GLY A 11 -1.08 -16.90 14.48
CA GLY A 11 -0.64 -17.91 15.47
C GLY A 11 0.87 -18.04 15.63
N GLY A 12 1.66 -17.15 15.02
CA GLY A 12 3.06 -16.96 15.36
C GLY A 12 3.25 -16.40 16.77
N THR A 13 4.48 -16.46 17.29
CA THR A 13 4.81 -15.87 18.58
C THR A 13 6.11 -15.08 18.50
N LEU A 14 6.02 -13.78 18.64
CA LEU A 14 7.10 -12.83 18.68
C LEU A 14 7.87 -13.03 19.98
N THR A 15 9.19 -13.07 19.87
CA THR A 15 10.05 -13.09 21.05
C THR A 15 10.02 -11.72 21.75
N VAL A 16 10.26 -11.70 23.06
CA VAL A 16 10.47 -10.45 23.82
C VAL A 16 11.57 -9.59 23.20
N ARG A 17 12.60 -10.21 22.60
CA ARG A 17 13.68 -9.49 21.88
C ARG A 17 13.17 -8.80 20.62
N ALA A 18 12.35 -9.47 19.81
CA ALA A 18 11.72 -8.87 18.64
C ALA A 18 10.79 -7.72 19.06
N TRP A 19 9.96 -7.94 20.08
CA TRP A 19 9.08 -6.92 20.62
C TRP A 19 9.83 -5.65 21.06
N ARG A 20 10.92 -5.76 21.80
CA ARG A 20 11.73 -4.59 22.21
C ARG A 20 12.24 -3.77 21.02
N LYS A 21 12.63 -4.43 19.91
CA LYS A 21 13.05 -3.74 18.69
C LYS A 21 11.88 -3.04 18.01
N LEU A 22 10.75 -3.72 17.86
CA LEU A 22 9.55 -3.16 17.26
C LEU A 22 9.06 -1.96 18.06
N ARG A 23 9.01 -2.07 19.39
CA ARG A 23 8.61 -0.98 20.27
C ARG A 23 9.43 0.30 20.05
N ARG A 24 10.75 0.19 19.87
CA ARG A 24 11.59 1.35 19.57
C ARG A 24 11.20 2.03 18.25
N ILE A 25 10.93 1.24 17.21
CA ILE A 25 10.52 1.76 15.90
C ILE A 25 9.18 2.48 16.01
N VAL A 26 8.18 1.90 16.69
CA VAL A 26 6.86 2.53 16.84
C VAL A 26 6.95 3.85 17.63
N GLU A 27 7.76 3.88 18.69
CA GLU A 27 7.95 5.09 19.47
C GLU A 27 8.69 6.19 18.68
N GLU A 28 9.64 5.82 17.83
CA GLU A 28 10.28 6.76 16.92
C GLU A 28 9.28 7.33 15.90
N MET A 29 8.45 6.48 15.27
CA MET A 29 7.38 6.93 14.37
C MET A 29 6.41 7.88 15.06
N ARG A 30 6.02 7.58 16.31
CA ARG A 30 5.16 8.45 17.11
C ARG A 30 5.71 9.88 17.24
N GLN A 31 7.03 10.02 17.33
CA GLN A 31 7.67 11.32 17.52
C GLN A 31 7.83 12.08 16.22
N ILE A 32 8.18 11.38 15.13
CA ILE A 32 8.61 12.03 13.89
C ILE A 32 7.54 12.10 12.80
N TRP A 33 6.37 11.45 12.96
CA TRP A 33 5.40 11.33 11.86
C TRP A 33 4.91 12.68 11.32
N ARG A 34 5.02 13.79 12.08
CA ARG A 34 4.62 15.13 11.61
C ARG A 34 5.67 15.80 10.72
N GLU A 35 6.90 15.30 10.73
CA GLU A 35 7.99 15.85 9.92
C GLU A 35 7.83 15.49 8.44
N PRO A 36 8.25 16.38 7.52
CA PRO A 36 8.32 16.06 6.10
C PRO A 36 9.53 15.14 5.82
N ASP A 37 9.42 14.35 4.75
CA ASP A 37 10.45 13.39 4.33
C ASP A 37 10.59 13.34 2.80
N HIS A 38 11.43 12.43 2.30
CA HIS A 38 11.73 12.28 0.88
C HIS A 38 10.80 11.28 0.17
N GLY A 39 9.78 10.73 0.83
CA GLY A 39 8.94 9.68 0.25
C GLY A 39 9.70 8.36 0.02
N ILE A 40 9.01 7.35 -0.50
CA ILE A 40 9.61 6.02 -0.75
C ILE A 40 10.47 5.98 -2.02
N TRP A 41 10.18 6.86 -2.97
CA TRP A 41 10.91 6.95 -4.25
C TRP A 41 12.15 7.84 -4.17
N GLU A 42 12.36 8.53 -3.04
CA GLU A 42 13.47 9.45 -2.81
C GLU A 42 13.72 10.50 -3.93
N PRO A 43 12.67 11.20 -4.47
CA PRO A 43 12.86 12.27 -5.44
C PRO A 43 13.83 13.35 -4.94
N ARG A 44 14.52 13.98 -5.90
CA ARG A 44 15.54 15.01 -5.65
C ARG A 44 14.95 16.42 -5.61
N ASP A 45 13.75 16.58 -5.04
CA ASP A 45 12.96 17.82 -4.99
C ASP A 45 12.72 18.35 -3.55
N GLY A 46 13.38 17.74 -2.57
CA GLY A 46 13.37 18.15 -1.16
C GLY A 46 12.32 17.42 -0.32
N LYS A 47 12.23 17.77 0.97
CA LYS A 47 11.29 17.11 1.89
C LYS A 47 9.86 17.62 1.68
N ARG A 48 8.87 16.74 1.78
CA ARG A 48 7.43 17.03 1.64
C ARG A 48 6.59 16.23 2.65
N GLN A 49 5.33 16.63 2.79
CA GLN A 49 4.34 15.84 3.54
C GLN A 49 3.77 14.75 2.62
N ASN A 50 4.46 13.61 2.55
CA ASN A 50 4.07 12.49 1.69
C ASN A 50 2.99 11.63 2.33
N THR A 51 1.87 11.44 1.65
CA THR A 51 0.73 10.64 2.12
C THR A 51 1.15 9.20 2.44
N HIS A 52 2.00 8.60 1.61
CA HIS A 52 2.56 7.27 1.87
C HIS A 52 3.31 7.19 3.21
N SER A 53 4.16 8.17 3.52
CA SER A 53 4.94 8.17 4.76
C SER A 53 4.06 8.32 6.00
N LYS A 54 2.99 9.13 5.90
CA LYS A 54 1.97 9.24 6.95
C LYS A 54 1.20 7.93 7.10
N LEU A 55 0.80 7.30 6.00
CA LEU A 55 0.16 5.99 5.99
C LEU A 55 1.02 4.94 6.69
N MET A 56 2.33 4.89 6.40
CA MET A 56 3.24 3.94 7.05
C MET A 56 3.43 4.23 8.55
N SER A 57 3.39 5.50 8.95
CA SER A 57 3.39 5.90 10.36
C SER A 57 2.11 5.47 11.08
N TRP A 58 0.95 5.70 10.46
CA TRP A 58 -0.35 5.20 10.94
C TRP A 58 -0.32 3.68 11.10
N LEU A 59 0.12 2.95 10.06
CA LEU A 59 0.18 1.50 10.06
C LEU A 59 1.10 0.98 11.17
N ALA A 60 2.25 1.62 11.39
CA ALA A 60 3.17 1.26 12.45
C ALA A 60 2.54 1.41 13.84
N LEU A 61 1.83 2.52 14.08
CA LEU A 61 1.14 2.80 15.34
C LEU A 61 -0.04 1.86 15.58
N ASP A 62 -0.90 1.64 14.58
CA ASP A 62 -2.08 0.79 14.68
C ASP A 62 -1.71 -0.69 14.90
N ARG A 63 -0.82 -1.22 14.05
CA ARG A 63 -0.34 -2.60 14.16
C ARG A 63 0.50 -2.78 15.42
N GLY A 64 1.29 -1.78 15.77
CA GLY A 64 2.05 -1.71 17.02
C GLY A 64 1.15 -1.78 18.25
N ALA A 65 0.03 -1.06 18.27
CA ALA A 65 -0.94 -1.12 19.35
C ALA A 65 -1.53 -2.54 19.49
N GLY A 66 -1.83 -3.20 18.37
CA GLY A 66 -2.26 -4.60 18.37
C GLY A 66 -1.25 -5.54 19.02
N ILE A 67 0.04 -5.38 18.70
CA ILE A 67 1.14 -6.16 19.29
C ILE A 67 1.31 -5.83 20.78
N ALA A 68 1.26 -4.54 21.18
CA ALA A 68 1.35 -4.13 22.58
C ALA A 68 0.31 -4.84 23.45
N ARG A 69 -0.94 -4.96 22.96
CA ARG A 69 -2.01 -5.71 23.62
C ARG A 69 -1.68 -7.20 23.74
N ALA A 70 -1.11 -7.82 22.71
CA ALA A 70 -0.70 -9.23 22.76
C ALA A 70 0.39 -9.49 23.83
N PHE A 71 1.26 -8.50 24.08
CA PHE A 71 2.25 -8.53 25.15
C PHE A 71 1.72 -8.04 26.52
N GLY A 72 0.43 -7.73 26.64
CA GLY A 72 -0.20 -7.27 27.87
C GLY A 72 0.09 -5.81 28.26
N ASP A 73 0.71 -5.01 27.39
CA ASP A 73 1.04 -3.61 27.64
C ASP A 73 -0.13 -2.70 27.22
N MET A 74 -1.20 -2.70 28.03
CA MET A 74 -2.41 -1.91 27.77
C MET A 74 -2.18 -0.38 27.77
N PRO A 75 -1.34 0.20 28.64
CA PRO A 75 -1.01 1.62 28.54
C PRO A 75 -0.38 1.99 27.19
N LEU A 76 0.55 1.18 26.69
CA LEU A 76 1.19 1.42 25.40
C LEU A 76 0.22 1.20 24.23
N HIS A 77 -0.62 0.16 24.31
CA HIS A 77 -1.71 -0.06 23.36
C HIS A 77 -2.60 1.18 23.20
N ASN A 78 -3.07 1.74 24.32
CA ASN A 78 -3.95 2.91 24.30
C ASN A 78 -3.24 4.15 23.75
N ALA A 79 -1.99 4.39 24.16
CA ALA A 79 -1.22 5.54 23.69
C ALA A 79 -0.96 5.52 22.18
N TRP A 80 -0.56 4.36 21.64
CA TRP A 80 -0.29 4.23 20.20
C TRP A 80 -1.56 4.19 19.36
N LEU A 81 -2.65 3.60 19.88
CA LEU A 81 -3.94 3.64 19.19
C LEU A 81 -4.46 5.08 19.09
N GLU A 82 -4.27 5.88 20.14
CA GLU A 82 -4.66 7.29 20.09
C GLU A 82 -3.80 8.09 19.11
N GLU A 83 -2.48 7.89 19.09
CA GLU A 83 -1.63 8.53 18.08
C GLU A 83 -2.01 8.09 16.67
N ALA A 84 -2.32 6.81 16.44
CA ALA A 84 -2.79 6.33 15.15
C ALA A 84 -4.06 7.07 14.70
N ARG A 85 -5.00 7.36 15.61
CA ARG A 85 -6.18 8.18 15.28
C ARG A 85 -5.80 9.60 14.85
N LEU A 86 -4.79 10.19 15.48
CA LEU A 86 -4.31 11.52 15.08
C LEU A 86 -3.70 11.50 13.67
N VAL A 87 -2.89 10.48 13.33
CA VAL A 87 -2.35 10.33 11.97
C VAL A 87 -3.48 10.10 10.96
N HIS A 88 -4.46 9.26 11.29
CA HIS A 88 -5.60 9.00 10.42
C HIS A 88 -6.40 10.29 10.16
N ALA A 89 -6.70 11.06 11.20
CA ALA A 89 -7.40 12.33 11.07
C ALA A 89 -6.62 13.35 10.24
N ASP A 90 -5.29 13.41 10.40
CA ASP A 90 -4.41 14.26 9.61
C ASP A 90 -4.44 13.90 8.11
N ILE A 91 -4.31 12.62 7.76
CA ILE A 91 -4.41 12.15 6.38
C ILE A 91 -5.79 12.49 5.79
N CYS A 92 -6.88 12.21 6.50
CA CYS A 92 -8.23 12.53 6.02
C CYS A 92 -8.47 14.04 5.82
N ALA A 93 -7.79 14.90 6.57
CA ALA A 93 -7.94 16.35 6.47
C ALA A 93 -7.05 16.97 5.39
N ASN A 94 -5.82 16.46 5.22
CA ASN A 94 -4.76 17.16 4.50
C ASN A 94 -4.27 16.43 3.24
N ALA A 95 -4.54 15.13 3.10
CA ALA A 95 -4.09 14.32 1.97
C ALA A 95 -5.09 14.27 0.80
N LEU A 96 -6.08 15.17 0.79
CA LEU A 96 -7.11 15.23 -0.24
C LEU A 96 -6.77 16.23 -1.34
N ASP A 97 -7.26 15.98 -2.54
CA ASP A 97 -7.28 16.99 -3.58
C ASP A 97 -8.13 18.20 -3.17
N SER A 98 -8.00 19.31 -3.92
CA SER A 98 -8.71 20.56 -3.62
C SER A 98 -10.24 20.43 -3.59
N THR A 99 -10.79 19.38 -4.22
CA THR A 99 -12.24 19.13 -4.26
C THR A 99 -12.70 18.09 -3.24
N GLY A 100 -11.80 17.44 -2.51
CA GLY A 100 -12.12 16.41 -1.51
C GLY A 100 -12.62 15.09 -2.09
N LYS A 101 -12.31 14.80 -3.35
CA LYS A 101 -12.79 13.65 -4.10
C LYS A 101 -11.83 12.48 -4.09
N HIS A 102 -10.53 12.67 -3.97
CA HIS A 102 -9.54 11.59 -3.89
C HIS A 102 -8.34 11.99 -3.06
N PHE A 103 -7.56 10.99 -2.64
CA PHE A 103 -6.27 11.26 -2.02
C PHE A 103 -5.23 11.71 -3.06
N VAL A 104 -4.25 12.46 -2.60
CA VAL A 104 -3.10 12.95 -3.37
C VAL A 104 -1.79 12.48 -2.74
N ALA A 105 -0.73 12.36 -3.54
CA ALA A 105 0.56 11.82 -3.10
C ALA A 105 1.26 12.72 -2.05
N VAL A 106 1.11 14.04 -2.21
CA VAL A 106 1.75 15.07 -1.39
C VAL A 106 0.68 16.07 -0.94
N TYR A 107 0.69 16.44 0.34
CA TYR A 107 -0.31 17.37 0.87
C TYR A 107 -0.29 18.72 0.13
N GLY A 108 -1.46 19.16 -0.31
CA GLY A 108 -1.63 20.43 -1.03
C GLY A 108 -1.20 20.42 -2.50
N GLU A 109 -0.79 19.27 -3.05
CA GLU A 109 -0.42 19.12 -4.46
C GLU A 109 -1.35 18.11 -5.14
N ASP A 110 -1.91 18.46 -6.31
CA ASP A 110 -2.75 17.54 -7.10
C ASP A 110 -1.88 16.57 -7.93
N ARG A 111 -1.22 15.64 -7.23
CA ARG A 111 -0.26 14.70 -7.81
C ARG A 111 -0.69 13.25 -7.56
N ALA A 112 -0.76 12.48 -8.65
CA ALA A 112 -0.94 11.04 -8.60
C ALA A 112 0.38 10.32 -8.29
N ASP A 113 0.29 9.26 -7.49
CA ASP A 113 1.37 8.31 -7.22
C ASP A 113 0.79 6.93 -6.95
N ALA A 114 1.42 5.87 -7.44
CA ALA A 114 0.96 4.50 -7.26
C ALA A 114 0.90 4.06 -5.79
N THR A 115 1.67 4.69 -4.89
CA THR A 115 1.62 4.43 -3.44
C THR A 115 0.26 4.73 -2.82
N LEU A 116 -0.60 5.53 -3.47
CA LEU A 116 -1.97 5.77 -3.02
C LEU A 116 -2.82 4.48 -3.01
N LEU A 117 -2.49 3.49 -3.83
CA LEU A 117 -3.15 2.18 -3.82
C LEU A 117 -2.94 1.45 -2.48
N LEU A 118 -1.85 1.73 -1.77
CA LEU A 118 -1.54 1.12 -0.48
C LEU A 118 -2.52 1.55 0.63
N LEU A 119 -3.27 2.65 0.45
CA LEU A 119 -4.36 3.03 1.35
C LEU A 119 -5.41 1.91 1.42
N ALA A 120 -5.77 1.32 0.27
CA ALA A 120 -6.67 0.18 0.20
C ALA A 120 -5.99 -1.09 0.71
N GLY A 121 -4.77 -1.38 0.22
CA GLY A 121 -4.04 -2.61 0.58
C GLY A 121 -3.78 -2.78 2.08
N HIS A 122 -3.57 -1.67 2.79
CA HIS A 122 -3.34 -1.67 4.25
C HIS A 122 -4.60 -1.44 5.10
N GLY A 123 -5.77 -1.31 4.47
CA GLY A 123 -7.05 -1.14 5.17
C GLY A 123 -7.15 0.20 5.90
N PHE A 124 -6.63 1.27 5.31
CA PHE A 124 -6.73 2.62 5.87
C PHE A 124 -8.19 3.08 5.99
N LEU A 125 -8.98 2.80 4.95
CA LEU A 125 -10.44 2.91 4.92
C LEU A 125 -11.01 1.60 4.35
N PRO A 126 -12.33 1.35 4.51
CA PRO A 126 -12.99 0.23 3.82
C PRO A 126 -12.72 0.26 2.31
N GLU A 127 -12.52 -0.90 1.72
CA GLU A 127 -12.17 -1.08 0.31
C GLU A 127 -13.24 -0.54 -0.64
N ASP A 128 -14.51 -0.57 -0.22
CA ASP A 128 -15.65 -0.05 -0.96
C ASP A 128 -15.92 1.44 -0.70
N HIS A 129 -15.16 2.07 0.20
CA HIS A 129 -15.33 3.47 0.55
C HIS A 129 -15.21 4.36 -0.70
N PRO A 130 -16.15 5.32 -0.93
CA PRO A 130 -16.16 6.13 -2.15
C PRO A 130 -14.83 6.84 -2.43
N LEU A 131 -14.17 7.33 -1.37
CA LEU A 131 -12.86 7.98 -1.45
C LEU A 131 -11.73 7.04 -1.88
N ILE A 132 -11.79 5.76 -1.51
CA ILE A 132 -10.79 4.77 -1.95
C ILE A 132 -11.02 4.45 -3.42
N ARG A 133 -12.28 4.20 -3.83
CA ARG A 133 -12.63 3.94 -5.24
C ARG A 133 -12.20 5.09 -6.15
N SER A 134 -12.54 6.33 -5.80
CA SER A 134 -12.15 7.50 -6.58
C SER A 134 -10.64 7.72 -6.63
N THR A 135 -9.90 7.36 -5.58
CA THR A 135 -8.43 7.40 -5.57
C THR A 135 -7.84 6.35 -6.50
N VAL A 136 -8.38 5.14 -6.53
CA VAL A 136 -7.96 4.10 -7.49
C VAL A 136 -8.24 4.55 -8.93
N ASP A 137 -9.42 5.11 -9.20
CA ASP A 137 -9.77 5.64 -10.52
C ASP A 137 -8.85 6.80 -10.94
N PHE A 138 -8.49 7.68 -10.00
CA PHE A 138 -7.51 8.74 -10.20
C PHE A 138 -6.14 8.17 -10.58
N VAL A 139 -5.60 7.26 -9.78
CA VAL A 139 -4.31 6.60 -10.04
C VAL A 139 -4.32 5.91 -11.40
N ARG A 140 -5.35 5.13 -11.73
CA ARG A 140 -5.47 4.45 -13.03
C ARG A 140 -5.49 5.44 -14.18
N ARG A 141 -6.29 6.50 -14.09
CA ARG A 141 -6.41 7.50 -15.16
C ARG A 141 -5.09 8.22 -15.43
N GLU A 142 -4.39 8.63 -14.38
CA GLU A 142 -3.17 9.42 -14.53
C GLU A 142 -1.94 8.56 -14.86
N LEU A 143 -1.85 7.35 -14.32
CA LEU A 143 -0.61 6.56 -14.32
C LEU A 143 -0.66 5.30 -15.18
N ALA A 144 -1.82 4.85 -15.68
CA ALA A 144 -1.87 3.62 -16.47
C ALA A 144 -1.40 3.82 -17.93
N THR A 145 -0.83 2.77 -18.50
CA THR A 145 -0.60 2.60 -19.94
C THR A 145 -1.02 1.17 -20.29
N GLY A 146 -2.27 1.01 -20.76
CA GLY A 146 -2.88 -0.31 -20.87
C GLY A 146 -2.98 -0.97 -19.49
N PRO A 147 -2.59 -2.26 -19.34
CA PRO A 147 -2.60 -2.94 -18.05
C PRO A 147 -1.45 -2.51 -17.12
N TYR A 148 -0.46 -1.76 -17.62
CA TYR A 148 0.74 -1.39 -16.88
C TYR A 148 0.57 -0.09 -16.11
N LEU A 149 1.26 0.07 -14.98
CA LEU A 149 1.15 1.24 -14.10
C LEU A 149 2.52 1.87 -13.81
N HIS A 150 2.63 3.19 -14.03
CA HIS A 150 3.81 3.98 -13.68
C HIS A 150 3.81 4.35 -12.17
N ARG A 151 4.98 4.63 -11.57
CA ARG A 151 5.04 5.12 -10.17
C ARG A 151 4.39 6.49 -10.03
N TYR A 152 4.78 7.42 -10.90
CA TYR A 152 4.27 8.78 -11.05
C TYR A 152 4.63 9.29 -12.46
N ARG A 153 4.08 10.44 -12.87
CA ARG A 153 4.45 11.13 -14.13
C ARG A 153 4.96 12.55 -13.83
N ALA A 154 6.12 12.63 -13.21
CA ALA A 154 6.76 13.89 -12.82
C ALA A 154 8.29 13.75 -12.95
N ASP A 155 8.97 14.86 -13.21
CA ASP A 155 10.44 14.91 -13.19
C ASP A 155 10.92 14.79 -11.74
N ASP A 156 11.64 13.71 -11.43
CA ASP A 156 12.19 13.40 -10.12
C ASP A 156 13.67 13.80 -9.98
N GLY A 157 14.26 14.39 -11.03
CA GLY A 157 15.66 14.80 -11.08
C GLY A 157 16.66 13.65 -11.25
N VAL A 158 16.20 12.43 -11.56
CA VAL A 158 17.05 11.28 -11.92
C VAL A 158 17.30 11.24 -13.43
N GLY A 159 16.29 11.60 -14.23
CA GLY A 159 16.34 11.63 -15.70
C GLY A 159 16.27 10.25 -16.37
N GLY A 160 15.79 10.21 -17.62
CA GLY A 160 15.57 8.99 -18.39
C GLY A 160 14.09 8.78 -18.78
N GLU A 161 13.83 7.87 -19.72
CA GLU A 161 12.47 7.36 -19.94
C GLU A 161 12.26 6.17 -19.02
N GLU A 162 11.39 6.33 -18.01
CA GLU A 162 11.04 5.26 -17.06
C GLU A 162 10.02 4.30 -17.69
N GLY A 163 10.16 3.00 -17.41
CA GLY A 163 9.14 2.00 -17.70
C GLY A 163 7.97 2.06 -16.73
N ALA A 164 6.93 1.28 -16.99
CA ALA A 164 5.94 1.00 -15.97
C ALA A 164 6.55 0.10 -14.89
N PHE A 165 6.15 0.30 -13.64
CA PHE A 165 6.78 -0.32 -12.49
C PHE A 165 6.04 -1.60 -12.12
N VAL A 166 6.73 -2.74 -12.19
CA VAL A 166 6.10 -4.07 -12.08
C VAL A 166 5.37 -4.25 -10.75
N LEU A 167 5.98 -3.77 -9.65
CA LEU A 167 5.37 -3.77 -8.33
C LEU A 167 4.06 -2.96 -8.28
N CYS A 168 4.00 -1.81 -8.94
CA CYS A 168 2.82 -0.94 -8.95
C CYS A 168 1.65 -1.59 -9.69
N GLY A 169 1.94 -2.34 -10.75
CA GLY A 169 0.95 -3.21 -11.41
C GLY A 169 0.34 -4.24 -10.46
N PHE A 170 1.16 -4.92 -9.68
CA PHE A 170 0.64 -5.87 -8.68
C PHE A 170 -0.16 -5.20 -7.57
N TRP A 171 0.21 -4.00 -7.11
CA TRP A 171 -0.61 -3.22 -6.18
C TRP A 171 -1.98 -2.87 -6.77
N LEU A 172 -2.03 -2.54 -8.07
CA LEU A 172 -3.28 -2.28 -8.76
C LEU A 172 -4.15 -3.54 -8.86
N ALA A 173 -3.57 -4.67 -9.27
CA ALA A 173 -4.28 -5.95 -9.31
C ALA A 173 -4.83 -6.35 -7.94
N GLU A 174 -4.03 -6.23 -6.87
CA GLU A 174 -4.48 -6.46 -5.49
C GLU A 174 -5.67 -5.55 -5.12
N THR A 175 -5.58 -4.26 -5.44
CA THR A 175 -6.61 -3.29 -5.08
C THR A 175 -7.92 -3.52 -5.84
N LEU A 176 -7.84 -3.84 -7.13
CA LEU A 176 -8.99 -4.19 -7.95
C LEU A 176 -9.67 -5.47 -7.44
N ALA A 177 -8.87 -6.47 -7.04
CA ALA A 177 -9.40 -7.70 -6.45
C ALA A 177 -10.15 -7.42 -5.13
N LEU A 178 -9.60 -6.56 -4.27
CA LEU A 178 -10.28 -6.12 -3.04
C LEU A 178 -11.60 -5.41 -3.33
N GLN A 179 -11.68 -4.65 -4.43
CA GLN A 179 -12.90 -3.95 -4.86
C GLN A 179 -13.89 -4.85 -5.62
N GLY A 180 -13.58 -6.14 -5.79
CA GLY A 180 -14.40 -7.09 -6.54
C GLY A 180 -14.36 -6.90 -8.06
N GLN A 181 -13.45 -6.05 -8.58
CA GLN A 181 -13.23 -5.84 -10.01
C GLN A 181 -12.31 -6.95 -10.57
N LEU A 182 -12.78 -8.19 -10.52
CA LEU A 182 -11.95 -9.37 -10.73
C LEU A 182 -11.43 -9.52 -12.16
N ASP A 183 -12.22 -9.12 -13.15
CA ASP A 183 -11.80 -9.20 -14.56
C ASP A 183 -10.63 -8.24 -14.84
N ASP A 184 -10.78 -6.97 -14.44
CA ASP A 184 -9.70 -5.97 -14.51
C ASP A 184 -8.47 -6.41 -13.69
N ALA A 185 -8.69 -6.97 -12.49
CA ALA A 185 -7.61 -7.43 -11.62
C ALA A 185 -6.80 -8.56 -12.27
N LEU A 186 -7.49 -9.53 -12.90
CA LEU A 186 -6.88 -10.64 -13.63
C LEU A 186 -6.13 -10.15 -14.88
N GLU A 187 -6.67 -9.18 -15.61
CA GLU A 187 -5.99 -8.57 -16.77
C GLU A 187 -4.66 -7.94 -16.35
N VAL A 188 -4.68 -7.07 -15.33
CA VAL A 188 -3.47 -6.42 -14.81
C VAL A 188 -2.48 -7.46 -14.27
N PHE A 189 -2.95 -8.43 -13.49
CA PHE A 189 -2.09 -9.47 -12.93
C PHE A 189 -1.41 -10.32 -14.01
N THR A 190 -2.18 -10.74 -15.02
CA THR A 190 -1.68 -11.58 -16.13
C THR A 190 -0.63 -10.83 -16.95
N ALA A 191 -0.86 -9.55 -17.26
CA ALA A 191 0.12 -8.75 -17.97
C ALA A 191 1.48 -8.65 -17.25
N HIS A 192 1.47 -8.59 -15.90
CA HIS A 192 2.69 -8.47 -15.11
C HIS A 192 3.39 -9.81 -14.83
N ILE A 193 2.66 -10.93 -14.71
CA ILE A 193 3.30 -12.25 -14.60
C ILE A 193 3.90 -12.71 -15.94
N ASP A 194 3.25 -12.39 -17.06
CA ASP A 194 3.74 -12.69 -18.41
C ASP A 194 5.00 -11.89 -18.78
N ALA A 195 5.29 -10.81 -18.05
CA ALA A 195 6.55 -10.08 -18.15
C ALA A 195 7.76 -10.88 -17.63
N SER A 196 7.53 -11.93 -16.83
CA SER A 196 8.63 -12.73 -16.29
C SER A 196 9.42 -13.45 -17.39
N ASN A 197 10.72 -13.61 -17.19
CA ASN A 197 11.52 -14.38 -18.14
C ASN A 197 11.24 -15.90 -18.02
N HIS A 198 11.91 -16.71 -18.83
CA HIS A 198 11.80 -18.18 -18.81
C HIS A 198 12.13 -18.86 -17.46
N LEU A 199 12.74 -18.15 -16.51
CA LEU A 199 13.00 -18.63 -15.14
C LEU A 199 11.94 -18.16 -14.13
N GLY A 200 10.93 -17.41 -14.57
CA GLY A 200 9.93 -16.77 -13.72
C GLY A 200 10.45 -15.52 -13.00
N LEU A 201 11.57 -14.94 -13.47
CA LEU A 201 12.16 -13.75 -12.84
C LEU A 201 11.58 -12.46 -13.41
N LEU A 202 11.20 -11.57 -12.51
CA LEU A 202 10.68 -10.23 -12.80
C LEU A 202 11.74 -9.13 -12.61
N ALA A 203 11.69 -8.12 -13.47
CA ALA A 203 12.46 -6.88 -13.30
C ALA A 203 11.72 -5.86 -12.44
N GLU A 204 12.36 -4.74 -12.22
CA GLU A 204 11.79 -3.56 -11.56
C GLU A 204 10.74 -2.89 -12.45
N GLU A 205 11.09 -2.72 -13.73
CA GLU A 205 10.28 -2.01 -14.70
C GLU A 205 10.04 -2.85 -15.96
N ILE A 206 9.02 -2.48 -16.71
CA ILE A 206 8.74 -2.99 -18.04
C ILE A 206 8.40 -1.83 -18.97
N ASN A 207 8.94 -1.83 -20.19
CA ASN A 207 8.50 -0.92 -21.23
C ASN A 207 7.10 -1.36 -21.73
N PRO A 208 6.04 -0.54 -21.54
CA PRO A 208 4.68 -0.94 -21.90
C PRO A 208 4.46 -1.21 -23.40
N SER A 209 5.31 -0.63 -24.26
CA SER A 209 5.17 -0.73 -25.72
C SER A 209 5.93 -1.93 -26.30
N SER A 210 7.14 -2.20 -25.80
CA SER A 210 8.00 -3.28 -26.31
C SER A 210 7.94 -4.57 -25.49
N GLY A 211 7.48 -4.51 -24.23
CA GLY A 211 7.57 -5.60 -23.26
C GLY A 211 8.99 -5.85 -22.73
N GLU A 212 9.94 -4.96 -23.03
CA GLU A 212 11.32 -5.06 -22.55
C GLU A 212 11.38 -4.86 -21.04
N LEU A 213 12.11 -5.74 -20.35
CA LEU A 213 12.39 -5.62 -18.92
C LEU A 213 13.48 -4.58 -18.67
N LEU A 214 13.23 -3.66 -17.73
CA LEU A 214 14.08 -2.52 -17.42
C LEU A 214 14.43 -2.47 -15.91
N GLY A 215 15.43 -1.66 -15.57
CA GLY A 215 15.84 -1.44 -14.18
C GLY A 215 16.51 -2.66 -13.53
N ASN A 216 16.36 -2.76 -12.21
CA ASN A 216 16.98 -3.85 -11.45
C ASN A 216 16.44 -5.24 -11.87
N PHE A 217 17.33 -6.22 -12.03
CA PHE A 217 16.96 -7.59 -12.42
C PHE A 217 17.84 -8.67 -11.74
N PRO A 218 17.24 -9.68 -11.07
CA PRO A 218 15.83 -9.76 -10.69
C PRO A 218 15.49 -8.77 -9.56
N GLN A 219 14.28 -8.21 -9.56
CA GLN A 219 13.85 -7.28 -8.52
C GLN A 219 13.01 -7.97 -7.44
N ALA A 220 13.51 -8.03 -6.21
CA ALA A 220 12.86 -8.76 -5.13
C ALA A 220 11.47 -8.19 -4.79
N PHE A 221 11.30 -6.87 -4.85
CA PHE A 221 10.01 -6.24 -4.57
C PHE A 221 8.94 -6.62 -5.58
N SER A 222 9.26 -6.72 -6.88
CA SER A 222 8.33 -7.17 -7.91
C SER A 222 7.79 -8.58 -7.62
N HIS A 223 8.65 -9.48 -7.14
CA HIS A 223 8.24 -10.83 -6.74
C HIS A 223 7.39 -10.83 -5.46
N LEU A 224 7.66 -9.92 -4.52
CA LEU A 224 6.79 -9.75 -3.34
C LEU A 224 5.40 -9.23 -3.74
N GLY A 225 5.34 -8.29 -4.69
CA GLY A 225 4.10 -7.81 -5.30
C GLY A 225 3.30 -8.95 -5.93
N LEU A 226 3.97 -9.81 -6.72
CA LEU A 226 3.35 -10.99 -7.33
C LEU A 226 2.70 -11.90 -6.27
N ILE A 227 3.43 -12.25 -5.20
CA ILE A 227 2.92 -13.13 -4.15
C ILE A 227 1.69 -12.52 -3.48
N ASN A 228 1.76 -11.24 -3.10
CA ASN A 228 0.66 -10.57 -2.43
C ASN A 228 -0.59 -10.49 -3.33
N ALA A 229 -0.42 -10.07 -4.59
CA ALA A 229 -1.52 -9.99 -5.54
C ALA A 229 -2.14 -11.36 -5.84
N ALA A 230 -1.32 -12.40 -5.99
CA ALA A 230 -1.79 -13.77 -6.21
C ALA A 230 -2.63 -14.29 -5.03
N MET A 231 -2.15 -14.08 -3.80
CA MET A 231 -2.89 -14.46 -2.59
C MET A 231 -4.25 -13.76 -2.50
N ARG A 232 -4.30 -12.48 -2.88
CA ARG A 232 -5.52 -11.67 -2.85
C ARG A 232 -6.51 -12.05 -3.94
N LEU A 233 -6.03 -12.31 -5.15
CA LEU A 233 -6.85 -12.82 -6.24
C LEU A 233 -7.43 -14.19 -5.92
N ASP A 234 -6.60 -15.13 -5.45
CA ASP A 234 -7.08 -16.47 -5.04
C ASP A 234 -8.15 -16.37 -3.96
N GLN A 235 -7.94 -15.52 -2.96
CA GLN A 235 -8.96 -15.23 -1.96
C GLN A 235 -10.24 -14.72 -2.64
N ALA A 236 -10.17 -13.62 -3.39
CA ALA A 236 -11.34 -12.97 -3.97
C ALA A 236 -12.14 -13.87 -4.92
N LEU A 237 -11.45 -14.72 -5.70
CA LEU A 237 -12.06 -15.73 -6.57
C LEU A 237 -12.84 -16.78 -5.77
N ARG A 238 -12.29 -17.29 -4.66
CA ARG A 238 -13.01 -18.24 -3.79
C ARG A 238 -14.27 -17.62 -3.20
N PHE A 239 -14.20 -16.37 -2.74
CA PHE A 239 -15.37 -15.67 -2.20
C PHE A 239 -16.45 -15.49 -3.26
N ARG A 240 -16.08 -15.12 -4.50
CA ARG A 240 -17.03 -15.05 -5.62
C ARG A 240 -17.70 -16.40 -5.86
N ASP A 241 -16.92 -17.48 -5.92
CA ASP A 241 -17.42 -18.82 -6.22
C ASP A 241 -18.33 -19.37 -5.10
N GLU A 242 -18.14 -18.91 -3.86
CA GLU A 242 -19.01 -19.16 -2.70
C GLU A 242 -20.24 -18.24 -2.63
N GLY A 243 -20.41 -17.29 -3.56
CA GLY A 243 -21.51 -16.33 -3.58
C GLY A 243 -21.41 -15.20 -2.54
N LEU A 244 -20.22 -14.97 -2.00
CA LEU A 244 -19.93 -13.91 -1.04
C LEU A 244 -19.42 -12.66 -1.79
N HIS A 245 -20.02 -11.50 -1.51
CA HIS A 245 -19.75 -10.26 -2.24
C HIS A 245 -18.64 -9.39 -1.65
N SER A 246 -18.09 -9.73 -0.48
CA SER A 246 -17.03 -8.97 0.19
C SER A 246 -15.84 -9.88 0.49
N VAL A 247 -14.66 -9.51 0.01
CA VAL A 247 -13.40 -10.19 0.33
C VAL A 247 -12.97 -9.76 1.73
N PRO A 248 -12.94 -10.64 2.76
CA PRO A 248 -12.51 -10.26 4.09
C PRO A 248 -11.08 -9.75 4.06
N HIS A 249 -10.81 -8.65 4.76
CA HIS A 249 -9.44 -8.16 4.94
C HIS A 249 -8.54 -9.28 5.49
N LEU A 250 -7.47 -9.64 4.78
CA LEU A 250 -6.38 -10.46 5.35
C LEU A 250 -5.66 -9.71 6.49
N ILE A 251 -5.78 -8.37 6.51
CA ILE A 251 -4.99 -7.46 7.35
C ILE A 251 -5.95 -6.50 8.04
N GLY A 252 -6.67 -7.00 9.04
CA GLY A 252 -7.58 -6.17 9.83
C GLY A 252 -8.63 -7.00 10.54
N GLY A 253 -8.52 -7.10 11.87
CA GLY A 253 -9.67 -7.50 12.67
C GLY A 253 -10.82 -6.55 12.35
N THR A 254 -12.01 -7.12 12.11
CA THR A 254 -13.33 -6.50 11.87
C THR A 254 -13.30 -5.01 11.53
N PRO A 255 -13.73 -4.57 10.32
CA PRO A 255 -13.81 -3.15 9.99
C PRO A 255 -14.62 -2.44 11.09
N ARG A 256 -13.93 -1.60 11.89
CA ARG A 256 -14.60 -0.81 12.91
C ARG A 256 -15.35 0.27 12.15
N ARG A 257 -16.67 0.08 12.00
CA ARG A 257 -17.58 1.19 11.71
C ARG A 257 -17.37 2.22 12.82
N ILE A 258 -16.64 3.29 12.51
CA ILE A 258 -16.58 4.47 13.36
C ILE A 258 -17.74 5.33 12.87
N GLY A 259 -18.75 5.49 13.73
CA GLY A 259 -19.85 6.43 13.51
C GLY A 259 -19.42 7.86 13.80
#